data_AF-A0A4Q1FM11-F1
#
_entry.id   AF-A0A4Q1FM11-F1
#
_cell.length_a   1.000
_cell.length_b   1.000
_cell.length_c   1.000
_cell.angle_alpha   90.00
_cell.angle_beta   90.00
_cell.angle_gamma   90.00
#
_symmetry.space_group_name_H-M   'P 1'
#
loop_
_entity.id
_entity.type
_entity.pdbx_description
1 polymer ?
#
loop_
_entity_poly.entity_id
_entity_poly.type
_entity_poly.pdbx_seq_one_letter_code
_entity_poly.pdbx_strand_id
1 'polypeptide(L)'
;MKNYYFLFLLGLSFWSHAQVGIGTSLPNSSTQLDVAATNKGILIPRVSLTSTLDKTTIAGGNVNSLLVFNTQTISDIVPGYYYWYTDKWYRMGSADTETITTLVDNKNGTITYTNEKGLPVTINLASGPQGVPGTNGVDGKSAYEIWKEITKNNTATITDYLAAVKGDTGVAGTNGKGITTTVDNGNGTFTITYTDGSTFTTSNLIGAQGIAGTNGTNGIDGKSAFEIWKETTNNTTATITDYLAAIKGDTGAQGPQGIAGKGITTTVDNGNGTFTFTYTDG
;
A
#
# COMPACT_ATOMS: atom_id res chain seq x y z
N MET A 1 55.27 -84.42 -91.07
CA MET A 1 54.24 -84.39 -90.01
C MET A 1 54.80 -83.57 -88.86
N LYS A 2 54.35 -82.32 -88.69
CA LYS A 2 54.92 -81.36 -87.73
C LYS A 2 54.27 -81.58 -86.35
N ASN A 3 55.04 -82.11 -85.41
CA ASN A 3 54.70 -82.15 -83.98
C ASN A 3 55.34 -80.96 -83.28
N TYR A 4 54.54 -79.93 -82.99
CA TYR A 4 54.88 -78.88 -82.01
C TYR A 4 53.62 -78.57 -81.17
N TYR A 5 53.17 -79.54 -80.38
CA TYR A 5 52.05 -79.41 -79.45
C TYR A 5 52.51 -79.57 -77.98
N PHE A 6 53.66 -78.99 -77.61
CA PHE A 6 54.11 -79.14 -76.22
C PHE A 6 54.94 -77.97 -75.67
N LEU A 7 54.62 -76.72 -75.99
CA LEU A 7 55.15 -75.60 -75.20
C LEU A 7 54.38 -74.29 -75.39
N PHE A 8 53.15 -74.22 -74.88
CA PHE A 8 52.48 -72.93 -74.69
C PHE A 8 51.49 -72.98 -73.52
N LEU A 9 51.97 -73.41 -72.35
CA LEU A 9 51.18 -73.36 -71.11
C LEU A 9 52.04 -72.94 -69.92
N LEU A 10 52.79 -71.85 -70.06
CA LEU A 10 53.48 -71.21 -68.95
C LEU A 10 53.20 -69.70 -69.03
N GLY A 11 52.42 -69.17 -68.09
CA GLY A 11 52.43 -67.72 -67.84
C GLY A 11 51.12 -66.99 -67.55
N LEU A 12 50.01 -67.67 -67.22
CA LEU A 12 48.80 -66.98 -66.76
C LEU A 12 48.73 -66.99 -65.23
N SER A 13 49.49 -66.10 -64.59
CA SER A 13 49.26 -65.74 -63.18
C SER A 13 48.07 -64.78 -63.13
N PHE A 14 46.88 -65.31 -62.88
CA PHE A 14 45.72 -64.49 -62.53
C PHE A 14 45.82 -64.09 -61.06
N TRP A 15 45.95 -62.79 -60.79
CA TRP A 15 45.76 -62.26 -59.44
C TRP A 15 44.26 -62.25 -59.13
N SER A 16 43.81 -63.25 -58.38
CA SER A 16 42.46 -63.31 -57.84
C SER A 16 42.41 -62.51 -56.54
N HIS A 17 41.75 -61.35 -56.57
CA HIS A 17 41.43 -60.60 -55.35
C HIS A 17 40.08 -61.08 -54.81
N ALA A 18 40.08 -61.68 -53.62
CA ALA A 18 38.86 -62.08 -52.93
C ALA A 18 38.51 -61.04 -51.85
N GLN A 19 37.25 -60.63 -51.81
CA GLN A 19 36.66 -59.86 -50.71
C GLN A 19 36.63 -60.71 -49.42
N VAL A 20 36.83 -60.07 -48.25
CA VAL A 20 36.83 -60.78 -46.97
C VAL A 20 35.41 -60.80 -46.42
N GLY A 21 34.79 -61.98 -46.41
CA GLY A 21 33.54 -62.24 -45.72
C GLY A 21 33.77 -62.90 -44.37
N ILE A 22 33.24 -62.33 -43.29
CA ILE A 22 33.22 -62.96 -41.97
C ILE A 22 31.77 -63.24 -41.59
N GLY A 23 31.38 -64.51 -41.54
CA GLY A 23 29.99 -64.91 -41.25
C GLY A 23 29.03 -64.85 -42.45
N THR A 24 29.53 -64.60 -43.65
CA THR A 24 28.77 -64.67 -44.92
C THR A 24 29.59 -65.33 -46.03
N SER A 25 28.96 -66.14 -46.86
CA SER A 25 29.56 -66.73 -48.07
C SER A 25 29.37 -65.87 -49.33
N LEU A 26 28.51 -64.85 -49.25
CA LEU A 26 28.24 -63.90 -50.32
C LEU A 26 28.42 -62.48 -49.78
N PRO A 27 29.67 -62.03 -49.56
CA PRO A 27 29.95 -60.66 -49.15
C PRO A 27 29.40 -59.67 -50.18
N ASN A 28 28.92 -58.53 -49.72
CA ASN A 28 28.46 -57.47 -50.60
C ASN A 28 29.60 -57.00 -51.52
N SER A 29 29.34 -56.93 -52.83
CA SER A 29 30.34 -56.57 -53.85
C SER A 29 30.91 -55.16 -53.71
N SER A 30 30.29 -54.30 -52.91
CA SER A 30 30.77 -52.95 -52.61
C SER A 30 31.65 -52.90 -51.35
N THR A 31 32.05 -54.04 -50.78
CA THR A 31 32.79 -54.10 -49.52
C THR A 31 34.08 -54.92 -49.65
N GLN A 32 35.16 -54.41 -49.09
CA GLN A 32 36.41 -55.17 -48.97
C GLN A 32 36.41 -56.11 -47.75
N LEU A 33 35.62 -55.75 -46.74
CA LEU A 33 35.32 -56.53 -45.54
C LEU A 33 33.82 -56.45 -45.26
N ASP A 34 33.14 -57.60 -45.28
CA ASP A 34 31.74 -57.75 -44.89
C ASP A 34 31.65 -58.66 -43.66
N VAL A 35 30.96 -58.21 -42.61
CA VAL A 35 30.82 -58.96 -41.37
C VAL A 35 29.34 -59.12 -41.05
N ALA A 36 28.85 -60.36 -41.12
CA ALA A 36 27.45 -60.69 -40.91
C ALA A 36 27.25 -61.60 -39.69
N ALA A 37 26.40 -61.17 -38.76
CA ALA A 37 25.93 -61.98 -37.63
C ALA A 37 24.60 -61.42 -37.10
N THR A 38 23.74 -62.26 -36.55
CA THR A 38 22.46 -61.83 -35.94
C THR A 38 22.58 -61.49 -34.46
N ASN A 39 23.64 -61.95 -33.79
CA ASN A 39 23.81 -61.84 -32.34
C ASN A 39 25.27 -61.62 -31.90
N LYS A 40 26.13 -61.10 -32.78
CA LYS A 40 27.55 -60.81 -32.49
C LYS A 40 27.92 -59.43 -33.04
N GLY A 41 28.87 -58.78 -32.38
CA GLY A 41 29.48 -57.53 -32.83
C GLY A 41 30.94 -57.72 -33.24
N ILE A 42 31.59 -56.62 -33.62
CA ILE A 42 33.02 -56.58 -33.94
C ILE A 42 33.78 -55.97 -32.77
N LEU A 43 34.80 -56.67 -32.28
CA LEU A 43 35.74 -56.10 -31.30
C LEU A 43 36.83 -55.35 -32.05
N ILE A 44 36.73 -54.02 -32.05
CA ILE A 44 37.75 -53.11 -32.58
C ILE A 44 38.99 -53.12 -31.65
N PRO A 45 40.23 -52.99 -32.17
CA PRO A 45 41.44 -52.92 -31.35
C PRO A 45 41.32 -51.93 -30.19
N ARG A 46 41.61 -52.41 -28.98
CA ARG A 46 41.64 -51.58 -27.76
C ARG A 46 43.03 -51.03 -27.55
N VAL A 47 43.16 -49.71 -27.54
CA VAL A 47 44.44 -49.02 -27.55
C VAL A 47 44.49 -48.00 -26.42
N SER A 48 45.61 -47.92 -25.72
CA SER A 48 45.83 -46.92 -24.67
C SER A 48 46.41 -45.64 -25.26
N LEU A 49 45.57 -44.84 -25.92
CA LEU A 49 46.01 -43.54 -26.45
C LEU A 49 46.42 -42.59 -25.31
N THR A 50 47.21 -41.57 -25.63
CA THR A 50 47.73 -40.59 -24.66
C THR A 50 47.13 -39.18 -24.80
N SER A 51 46.61 -38.83 -25.97
CA SER A 51 45.88 -37.58 -26.28
C SER A 51 45.22 -37.68 -27.65
N THR A 52 44.43 -36.68 -28.07
CA THR A 52 43.93 -36.62 -29.45
C THR A 52 45.03 -36.37 -30.49
N LEU A 53 46.24 -35.98 -30.07
CA LEU A 53 47.40 -35.75 -30.93
C LEU A 53 48.42 -36.90 -30.89
N ASP A 54 48.07 -38.03 -30.27
CA ASP A 54 48.95 -39.19 -30.15
C ASP A 54 49.28 -39.81 -31.52
N LYS A 55 50.53 -39.62 -31.96
CA LYS A 55 51.09 -40.17 -33.21
C LYS A 55 51.95 -41.42 -33.00
N THR A 56 52.18 -41.83 -31.76
CA THR A 56 53.23 -42.80 -31.41
C THR A 56 52.70 -44.14 -30.92
N THR A 57 51.51 -44.16 -30.31
CA THR A 57 50.95 -45.40 -29.75
C THR A 57 50.70 -46.46 -30.84
N ILE A 58 50.34 -46.04 -32.04
CA ILE A 58 50.31 -46.92 -33.21
C ILE A 58 51.71 -46.90 -33.85
N ALA A 59 52.48 -47.96 -33.65
CA ALA A 59 53.89 -48.02 -34.07
C ALA A 59 54.11 -47.82 -35.58
N GLY A 60 53.14 -48.20 -36.41
CA GLY A 60 53.19 -48.00 -37.87
C GLY A 60 52.83 -46.59 -38.33
N GLY A 61 52.54 -45.68 -37.40
CA GLY A 61 51.96 -44.38 -37.68
C GLY A 61 50.45 -44.45 -37.91
N ASN A 62 49.80 -43.29 -37.80
CA ASN A 62 48.36 -43.19 -37.98
C ASN A 62 48.02 -42.83 -39.43
N VAL A 63 47.05 -43.55 -40.00
CA VAL A 63 46.50 -43.29 -41.34
C VAL A 63 45.05 -42.83 -41.24
N ASN A 64 44.60 -41.99 -42.16
CA ASN A 64 43.20 -41.51 -42.16
C ASN A 64 42.24 -42.71 -42.19
N SER A 65 41.15 -42.62 -41.43
CA SER A 65 40.15 -43.67 -41.24
C SER A 65 40.58 -44.86 -40.37
N LEU A 66 41.75 -44.82 -39.72
CA LEU A 66 42.12 -45.84 -38.73
C LEU A 66 41.18 -45.79 -37.53
N LEU A 67 40.54 -46.90 -37.16
CA LEU A 67 39.54 -46.99 -36.09
C LEU A 67 40.07 -47.82 -34.90
N VAL A 68 39.97 -47.26 -33.69
CA VAL A 68 40.36 -47.92 -32.43
C VAL A 68 39.34 -47.65 -31.32
N PHE A 69 39.36 -48.45 -30.26
CA PHE A 69 38.70 -48.13 -29.00
C PHE A 69 39.75 -47.68 -27.98
N ASN A 70 39.72 -46.40 -27.60
CA ASN A 70 40.59 -45.90 -26.54
C ASN A 70 40.15 -46.45 -25.17
N THR A 71 41.11 -46.85 -24.33
CA THR A 71 40.84 -47.34 -22.97
C THR A 71 41.23 -46.38 -21.86
N GLN A 72 41.87 -45.26 -22.18
CA GLN A 72 42.44 -44.34 -21.18
C GLN A 72 41.59 -43.09 -20.97
N THR A 73 41.55 -42.60 -19.74
CA THR A 73 41.18 -41.21 -19.42
C THR A 73 42.45 -40.45 -19.14
N ILE A 74 42.92 -39.68 -20.11
CA ILE A 74 44.15 -38.90 -20.01
C ILE A 74 44.09 -37.70 -20.95
N SER A 75 44.57 -36.53 -20.51
CA SER A 75 44.51 -35.29 -21.30
C SER A 75 43.10 -35.00 -21.81
N ASP A 76 42.92 -34.93 -23.13
CA ASP A 76 41.68 -34.61 -23.83
C ASP A 76 40.94 -35.85 -24.38
N ILE A 77 41.33 -37.05 -23.96
CA ILE A 77 40.68 -38.31 -24.33
C ILE A 77 40.07 -39.03 -23.13
N VAL A 78 39.00 -39.77 -23.42
CA VAL A 78 38.29 -40.65 -22.49
C VAL A 78 38.01 -41.98 -23.20
N PRO A 79 37.65 -43.06 -22.49
CA PRO A 79 37.29 -44.31 -23.12
C PRO A 79 36.18 -44.14 -24.18
N GLY A 80 36.36 -44.78 -25.33
CA GLY A 80 35.41 -44.68 -26.44
C GLY A 80 36.02 -45.04 -27.79
N TYR A 81 35.19 -45.00 -28.85
CA TYR A 81 35.66 -45.22 -30.22
C TYR A 81 36.30 -43.95 -30.77
N TYR A 82 37.46 -44.08 -31.42
CA TYR A 82 38.19 -43.00 -32.05
C TYR A 82 38.62 -43.38 -33.46
N TYR A 83 38.57 -42.43 -34.39
CA TYR A 83 39.17 -42.58 -35.70
C TYR A 83 40.20 -41.48 -35.96
N TRP A 84 41.27 -41.81 -36.70
CA TRP A 84 42.27 -40.83 -37.09
C TRP A 84 41.85 -40.08 -38.36
N TYR A 85 41.97 -38.75 -38.33
CA TYR A 85 41.75 -37.90 -39.48
C TYR A 85 42.59 -36.62 -39.35
N THR A 86 43.32 -36.25 -40.39
CA THR A 86 44.05 -34.95 -40.49
C THR A 86 44.84 -34.62 -39.21
N ASP A 87 45.79 -35.49 -38.86
CA ASP A 87 46.68 -35.34 -37.70
C ASP A 87 46.01 -35.33 -36.31
N LYS A 88 44.79 -35.86 -36.19
CA LYS A 88 44.06 -35.90 -34.92
C LYS A 88 43.16 -37.13 -34.79
N TRP A 89 43.05 -37.65 -33.56
CA TRP A 89 42.02 -38.63 -33.18
C TRP A 89 40.69 -37.92 -32.88
N TYR A 90 39.65 -38.31 -33.61
CA TYR A 90 38.27 -37.86 -33.41
C TYR A 90 37.45 -38.95 -32.72
N ARG A 91 36.78 -38.60 -31.63
CA ARG A 91 35.86 -39.52 -30.93
C ARG A 91 34.60 -39.73 -31.77
N MET A 92 34.16 -40.97 -31.92
CA MET A 92 32.90 -41.34 -32.57
C MET A 92 31.79 -41.45 -31.53
N GLY A 93 30.77 -40.61 -31.65
CA GLY A 93 29.64 -40.60 -30.73
C GLY A 93 30.06 -40.13 -29.34
N SER A 94 29.76 -38.87 -29.02
CA SER A 94 29.79 -38.48 -27.63
C SER A 94 28.50 -38.97 -26.97
N ALA A 95 28.61 -39.83 -25.96
CA ALA A 95 27.50 -40.11 -25.05
C ALA A 95 27.31 -38.99 -24.01
N ASP A 96 27.99 -37.86 -24.21
CA ASP A 96 27.84 -36.70 -23.35
C ASP A 96 26.47 -36.09 -23.66
N THR A 97 25.50 -36.40 -22.81
CA THR A 97 24.26 -35.66 -22.73
C THR A 97 24.63 -34.20 -22.50
N GLU A 98 24.51 -33.36 -23.53
CA GLU A 98 24.68 -31.91 -23.37
C GLU A 98 23.61 -31.44 -22.39
N THR A 99 24.02 -31.20 -21.15
CA THR A 99 23.15 -30.67 -20.12
C THR A 99 23.61 -29.25 -19.84
N ILE A 100 22.72 -28.30 -20.11
CA ILE A 100 22.90 -26.93 -19.63
C ILE A 100 22.70 -27.00 -18.11
N THR A 101 23.80 -26.96 -17.37
CA THR A 101 23.78 -27.13 -15.91
C THR A 101 23.30 -25.87 -15.18
N THR A 102 23.50 -24.69 -15.77
CA THR A 102 23.10 -23.40 -15.19
C THR A 102 22.62 -22.43 -16.26
N LEU A 103 21.50 -21.76 -15.99
CA LEU A 103 21.01 -20.60 -16.74
C LEU A 103 20.85 -19.46 -15.75
N VAL A 104 21.62 -18.40 -15.93
CA VAL A 104 21.59 -17.20 -15.09
C VAL A 104 21.04 -16.05 -15.90
N ASP A 105 19.90 -15.49 -15.47
CA ASP A 105 19.43 -14.19 -15.95
C ASP A 105 20.23 -13.08 -15.26
N ASN A 106 20.99 -12.32 -16.05
CA ASN A 106 21.84 -11.25 -15.56
C ASN A 106 21.07 -9.94 -15.28
N LYS A 107 19.75 -9.90 -15.51
CA LYS A 107 18.88 -8.73 -15.32
C LYS A 107 19.29 -7.48 -16.10
N ASN A 108 20.15 -7.64 -17.11
CA ASN A 108 20.65 -6.59 -17.99
C ASN A 108 20.37 -6.89 -19.47
N GLY A 109 19.39 -7.77 -19.75
CA GLY A 109 19.05 -8.21 -21.10
C GLY A 109 19.96 -9.32 -21.64
N THR A 110 20.74 -9.98 -20.80
CA THR A 110 21.58 -11.12 -21.19
C THR A 110 21.31 -12.34 -20.30
N ILE A 111 21.47 -13.54 -20.87
CA ILE A 111 21.47 -14.81 -20.15
C ILE A 111 22.88 -15.41 -20.24
N THR A 112 23.42 -15.88 -19.12
CA THR A 112 24.69 -16.62 -19.09
C THR A 112 24.43 -18.10 -18.78
N TYR A 113 25.05 -19.00 -19.54
CA TYR A 113 25.14 -20.42 -19.20
C TYR A 113 26.60 -20.87 -19.17
N THR A 114 26.90 -21.92 -18.40
CA THR A 114 28.22 -22.56 -18.41
C THR A 114 28.22 -23.69 -19.43
N ASN A 115 29.15 -23.64 -20.40
CA ASN A 115 29.28 -24.68 -21.42
C ASN A 115 30.02 -25.93 -20.91
N GLU A 116 30.15 -26.94 -21.76
CA GLU A 116 30.77 -28.24 -21.47
C GLU A 116 32.26 -28.16 -21.08
N LYS A 117 32.90 -27.01 -21.35
CA LYS A 117 34.30 -26.73 -20.98
C LYS A 117 34.42 -25.95 -19.67
N GLY A 118 33.31 -25.73 -18.97
CA GLY A 118 33.27 -24.90 -17.76
C GLY A 118 33.40 -23.40 -18.04
N LEU A 119 33.25 -22.98 -19.30
CA LEU A 119 33.37 -21.58 -19.69
C LEU A 119 31.99 -20.91 -19.72
N PRO A 120 31.83 -19.70 -19.14
CA PRO A 120 30.60 -18.95 -19.26
C PRO A 120 30.40 -18.44 -20.69
N VAL A 121 29.21 -18.63 -21.23
CA VAL A 121 28.76 -18.10 -22.52
C VAL A 121 27.59 -17.16 -22.25
N THR A 122 27.71 -15.91 -22.69
CA THR A 122 26.66 -14.91 -22.54
C THR A 122 25.91 -14.72 -23.85
N ILE A 123 24.61 -14.99 -23.82
CA ILE A 123 23.68 -14.70 -24.90
C ILE A 123 23.07 -13.35 -24.61
N ASN A 124 23.29 -12.40 -25.52
CA ASN A 124 22.60 -11.13 -25.47
C ASN A 124 21.18 -11.31 -26.03
N LEU A 125 20.15 -11.14 -25.20
CA LEU A 125 18.76 -11.11 -25.65
C LEU A 125 18.36 -9.74 -26.17
N ALA A 126 19.30 -8.78 -26.26
CA ALA A 126 19.08 -7.56 -27.02
C ALA A 126 18.52 -7.94 -28.38
N SER A 127 17.28 -7.51 -28.55
CA SER A 127 16.45 -7.62 -29.73
C SER A 127 17.31 -7.44 -30.98
N GLY A 128 17.10 -8.25 -32.03
CA GLY A 128 17.50 -7.85 -33.37
C GLY A 128 17.11 -6.38 -33.59
N PRO A 129 17.87 -5.60 -34.40
CA PRO A 129 17.82 -4.13 -34.38
C PRO A 129 16.38 -3.66 -34.25
N GLN A 130 16.07 -3.06 -33.09
CA GLN A 130 14.76 -2.50 -32.82
C GLN A 130 14.47 -1.56 -34.00
N GLY A 131 13.42 -1.85 -34.77
CA GLY A 131 12.97 -0.93 -35.81
C GLY A 131 12.86 0.46 -35.18
N VAL A 132 13.28 1.51 -35.91
CA VAL A 132 13.20 2.89 -35.41
C VAL A 132 11.87 3.07 -34.67
N PRO A 133 11.88 3.53 -33.41
CA PRO A 133 10.64 3.78 -32.69
C PRO A 133 9.70 4.55 -33.61
N GLY A 134 8.49 4.05 -33.82
CA GLY A 134 7.48 4.79 -34.56
C GLY A 134 7.41 6.19 -33.96
N THR A 135 7.40 7.22 -34.80
CA THR A 135 7.23 8.60 -34.31
C THR A 135 6.01 8.63 -33.39
N ASN A 136 6.14 9.24 -32.21
CA ASN A 136 5.01 9.43 -31.30
C ASN A 136 3.82 9.95 -32.11
N GLY A 137 2.62 9.38 -31.88
CA GLY A 137 1.40 9.90 -32.47
C GLY A 137 1.26 11.38 -32.13
N VAL A 138 0.72 12.18 -33.06
CA VAL A 138 0.42 13.58 -32.78
C VAL A 138 -0.54 13.67 -31.60
N ASP A 139 -0.28 14.59 -30.68
CA ASP A 139 -1.18 14.83 -29.55
C ASP A 139 -2.58 15.17 -30.06
N GLY A 140 -3.61 14.63 -29.38
CA GLY A 140 -5.01 14.92 -29.71
C GLY A 140 -5.37 16.39 -29.45
N LYS A 141 -6.34 16.91 -30.20
CA LYS A 141 -6.86 18.28 -30.01
C LYS A 141 -7.43 18.45 -28.59
N SER A 142 -7.14 19.59 -27.97
CA SER A 142 -7.74 20.01 -26.71
C SER A 142 -9.24 20.29 -26.86
N ALA A 143 -9.97 20.27 -25.73
CA ALA A 143 -11.41 20.61 -25.71
C ALA A 143 -11.70 22.01 -26.28
N TYR A 144 -10.79 22.96 -26.08
CA TYR A 144 -10.86 24.31 -26.64
C TYR A 144 -10.72 24.33 -28.17
N GLU A 145 -9.80 23.54 -28.73
CA GLU A 145 -9.63 23.42 -30.18
C GLU A 145 -10.85 22.78 -30.83
N ILE A 146 -11.39 21.72 -30.21
CA ILE A 146 -12.64 21.09 -30.65
C ILE A 146 -13.80 22.10 -30.60
N TRP A 147 -13.91 22.88 -29.53
CA TRP A 147 -14.96 23.90 -29.38
C TRP A 147 -14.87 25.00 -30.45
N LYS A 148 -13.67 25.47 -30.81
CA LYS A 148 -13.48 26.42 -31.92
C LYS A 148 -13.94 25.85 -33.27
N GLU A 149 -13.66 24.58 -33.53
CA GLU A 149 -14.10 23.89 -34.76
C GLU A 149 -15.63 23.75 -34.82
N ILE A 150 -16.25 23.34 -33.71
CA ILE A 150 -17.72 23.18 -33.61
C ILE A 150 -18.43 24.52 -33.77
N THR A 151 -17.92 25.57 -33.10
CA THR A 151 -18.50 26.92 -33.17
C THR A 151 -18.14 27.68 -34.45
N LYS A 152 -17.22 27.12 -35.27
CA LYS A 152 -16.66 27.75 -36.48
C LYS A 152 -16.09 29.15 -36.22
N ASN A 153 -15.60 29.39 -35.00
CA ASN A 153 -15.04 30.67 -34.59
C ASN A 153 -13.54 30.52 -34.27
N ASN A 154 -12.72 30.62 -35.32
CA ASN A 154 -11.27 30.45 -35.20
C ASN A 154 -10.58 31.61 -34.47
N THR A 155 -11.29 32.71 -34.21
CA THR A 155 -10.82 33.87 -33.47
C THR A 155 -11.23 33.88 -32.00
N ALA A 156 -12.10 32.94 -31.58
CA ALA A 156 -12.52 32.85 -30.19
C ALA A 156 -11.33 32.52 -29.28
N THR A 157 -11.34 33.13 -28.10
CA THR A 157 -10.31 33.02 -27.07
C THR A 157 -10.68 31.97 -26.01
N ILE A 158 -9.72 31.61 -25.16
CA ILE A 158 -9.99 30.74 -23.99
C ILE A 158 -11.04 31.38 -23.07
N THR A 159 -11.08 32.71 -22.97
CA THR A 159 -12.10 33.43 -22.21
C THR A 159 -13.50 33.20 -22.78
N ASP A 160 -13.63 33.19 -24.11
CA ASP A 160 -14.91 32.94 -24.78
C ASP A 160 -15.38 31.49 -24.55
N TYR A 161 -14.45 30.54 -24.57
CA TYR A 161 -14.74 29.14 -24.22
C TYR A 161 -15.23 29.00 -22.77
N LEU A 162 -14.53 29.62 -21.82
CA LEU A 162 -14.90 29.59 -20.41
C LEU A 162 -16.26 30.26 -20.15
N ALA A 163 -16.59 31.32 -20.89
CA ALA A 163 -17.91 31.94 -20.84
C ALA A 163 -19.00 31.02 -21.41
N ALA A 164 -18.73 30.32 -22.52
CA ALA A 164 -19.68 29.43 -23.16
C ALA A 164 -20.01 28.15 -22.36
N VAL A 165 -19.06 27.66 -21.54
CA VAL A 165 -19.27 26.49 -20.67
C VAL A 165 -19.74 26.86 -19.26
N LYS A 166 -19.71 28.14 -18.91
CA LYS A 166 -20.17 28.61 -17.60
C LYS A 166 -21.70 28.62 -17.60
N GLY A 167 -22.30 27.77 -16.75
CA GLY A 167 -23.73 27.82 -16.48
C GLY A 167 -24.13 29.16 -15.88
N ASP A 168 -25.34 29.61 -16.18
CA ASP A 168 -25.90 30.83 -15.61
C ASP A 168 -25.94 30.75 -14.08
N THR A 169 -25.73 31.90 -13.43
CA THR A 169 -25.92 32.00 -11.98
C THR A 169 -27.40 31.80 -11.68
N GLY A 170 -27.73 30.81 -10.87
CA GLY A 170 -29.11 30.56 -10.46
C GLY A 170 -29.74 31.80 -9.81
N VAL A 171 -31.03 32.04 -10.08
CA VAL A 171 -31.76 33.15 -9.45
C VAL A 171 -31.73 32.99 -7.93
N ALA A 172 -31.50 34.09 -7.21
CA ALA A 172 -31.61 34.09 -5.76
C ALA A 172 -33.04 33.70 -5.36
N GLY A 173 -33.17 32.79 -4.38
CA GLY A 173 -34.47 32.44 -3.81
C GLY A 173 -35.14 33.65 -3.16
N THR A 174 -36.46 33.73 -3.19
CA THR A 174 -37.21 34.79 -2.49
C THR A 174 -37.03 34.66 -0.97
N ASN A 175 -36.95 35.78 -0.26
CA ASN A 175 -36.91 35.80 1.21
C ASN A 175 -38.15 35.11 1.81
N GLY A 176 -37.97 34.39 2.93
CA GLY A 176 -39.07 33.76 3.67
C GLY A 176 -39.99 34.77 4.36
N LYS A 177 -41.26 34.40 4.60
CA LYS A 177 -42.22 35.24 5.34
C LYS A 177 -41.94 35.13 6.85
N GLY A 178 -41.54 36.23 7.48
CA GLY A 178 -41.42 36.33 8.94
C GLY A 178 -42.77 36.54 9.64
N ILE A 179 -42.81 36.39 10.96
CA ILE A 179 -43.96 36.70 11.82
C ILE A 179 -43.82 38.14 12.32
N THR A 180 -44.86 38.95 12.16
CA THR A 180 -44.94 40.35 12.61
C THR A 180 -45.58 40.45 14.00
N THR A 181 -46.70 39.75 14.22
CA THR A 181 -47.40 39.75 15.52
C THR A 181 -48.05 38.40 15.80
N THR A 182 -48.24 38.13 17.10
CA THR A 182 -49.10 37.06 17.60
C THR A 182 -50.08 37.67 18.59
N VAL A 183 -51.38 37.48 18.36
CA VAL A 183 -52.46 37.98 19.20
C VAL A 183 -53.19 36.80 19.82
N ASP A 184 -53.35 36.83 21.15
CA ASP A 184 -54.28 35.94 21.86
C ASP A 184 -55.71 36.50 21.69
N ASN A 185 -56.61 35.69 21.13
CA ASN A 185 -57.98 36.10 20.87
C ASN A 185 -58.92 35.91 22.07
N GLY A 186 -58.42 35.40 23.21
CA GLY A 186 -59.20 35.21 24.44
C GLY A 186 -60.24 34.09 24.39
N ASN A 187 -60.29 33.32 23.30
CA ASN A 187 -61.23 32.23 23.07
C ASN A 187 -60.52 30.87 22.83
N GLY A 188 -59.23 30.79 23.19
CA GLY A 188 -58.39 29.61 23.00
C GLY A 188 -57.72 29.49 21.65
N THR A 189 -57.84 30.51 20.78
CA THR A 189 -57.11 30.59 19.52
C THR A 189 -56.09 31.72 19.55
N PHE A 190 -55.02 31.59 18.75
CA PHE A 190 -54.04 32.66 18.51
C PHE A 190 -54.05 33.05 17.04
N THR A 191 -53.98 34.34 16.74
CA THR A 191 -53.81 34.86 15.38
C THR A 191 -52.38 35.32 15.17
N ILE A 192 -51.69 34.71 14.21
CA ILE A 192 -50.34 35.05 13.76
C ILE A 192 -50.44 35.90 12.50
N THR A 193 -49.84 37.09 12.49
CA THR A 193 -49.74 37.95 11.31
C THR A 193 -48.34 37.85 10.73
N TYR A 194 -48.22 37.53 9.45
CA TYR A 194 -46.94 37.47 8.76
C TYR A 194 -46.52 38.85 8.22
N THR A 195 -45.26 38.96 7.83
CA THR A 195 -44.65 40.18 7.25
C THR A 195 -45.29 40.64 5.94
N ASP A 196 -46.04 39.77 5.24
CA ASP A 196 -46.78 40.09 4.02
C ASP A 196 -48.25 40.48 4.28
N GLY A 197 -48.66 40.59 5.54
CA GLY A 197 -50.03 40.92 5.94
C GLY A 197 -51.00 39.75 5.92
N SER A 198 -50.58 38.55 5.49
CA SER A 198 -51.40 37.35 5.65
C SER A 198 -51.50 36.95 7.12
N THR A 199 -52.60 36.29 7.49
CA THR A 199 -52.84 35.85 8.88
C THR A 199 -53.16 34.37 8.94
N PHE A 200 -52.70 33.71 10.00
CA PHE A 200 -53.07 32.34 10.35
C PHE A 200 -53.62 32.31 11.78
N THR A 201 -54.85 31.82 11.95
CA THR A 201 -55.44 31.60 13.28
C THR A 201 -55.39 30.12 13.62
N THR A 202 -54.83 29.78 14.78
CA THR A 202 -54.77 28.39 15.24
C THR A 202 -56.18 27.82 15.41
N SER A 203 -56.32 26.50 15.36
CA SER A 203 -57.49 25.84 15.94
C SER A 203 -57.65 26.22 17.41
N ASN A 204 -58.84 26.03 17.99
CA ASN A 204 -59.02 26.21 19.42
C ASN A 204 -58.13 25.21 20.17
N LEU A 205 -57.18 25.73 20.95
CA LEU A 205 -56.22 24.95 21.74
C LEU A 205 -56.70 24.71 23.17
N ILE A 206 -57.87 25.22 23.55
CA ILE A 206 -58.53 24.89 24.82
C ILE A 206 -59.31 23.59 24.61
N GLY A 207 -58.75 22.48 25.10
CA GLY A 207 -59.50 21.23 25.29
C GLY A 207 -60.54 21.37 26.40
N ALA A 208 -61.48 20.42 26.50
CA ALA A 208 -62.44 20.39 27.61
C ALA A 208 -61.68 20.51 28.95
N GLN A 209 -62.06 21.49 29.78
CA GLN A 209 -61.51 21.63 31.11
C GLN A 209 -61.73 20.31 31.85
N GLY A 210 -60.64 19.63 32.23
CA GLY A 210 -60.73 18.42 33.03
C GLY A 210 -61.51 18.70 34.31
N ILE A 211 -62.31 17.73 34.77
CA ILE A 211 -62.96 17.77 36.09
C ILE A 211 -61.97 18.30 37.13
N ALA A 212 -62.37 19.33 37.87
CA ALA A 212 -61.54 19.89 38.93
C ALA A 212 -61.15 18.77 39.89
N GLY A 213 -59.85 18.55 40.07
CA GLY A 213 -59.36 17.57 41.04
C GLY A 213 -59.87 17.92 42.44
N THR A 214 -60.20 16.91 43.24
CA THR A 214 -60.45 17.12 44.67
C THR A 214 -59.24 17.83 45.30
N ASN A 215 -59.47 18.82 46.17
CA ASN A 215 -58.39 19.51 46.87
C ASN A 215 -57.41 18.49 47.48
N GLY A 216 -56.12 18.65 47.19
CA GLY A 216 -55.09 17.87 47.85
C GLY A 216 -55.12 18.10 49.37
N THR A 217 -54.78 17.08 50.16
CA THR A 217 -54.54 17.27 51.59
C THR A 217 -53.45 18.33 51.77
N ASN A 218 -53.65 19.30 52.67
CA ASN A 218 -52.63 20.30 52.98
C ASN A 218 -51.29 19.61 53.27
N GLY A 219 -50.20 20.16 52.74
CA GLY A 219 -48.86 19.71 53.08
C GLY A 219 -48.61 19.87 54.58
N ILE A 220 -47.82 18.96 55.15
CA ILE A 220 -47.36 19.05 56.54
C ILE A 220 -46.55 20.34 56.68
N ASP A 221 -46.83 21.14 57.72
CA ASP A 221 -46.07 22.36 57.99
C ASP A 221 -44.58 22.03 58.20
N GLY A 222 -43.70 22.88 57.66
CA GLY A 222 -42.25 22.74 57.81
C GLY A 222 -41.78 23.02 59.23
N LYS A 223 -40.64 22.41 59.63
CA LYS A 223 -39.99 22.68 60.92
C LYS A 223 -39.67 24.17 61.07
N SER A 224 -39.94 24.73 62.24
CA SER A 224 -39.57 26.09 62.61
C SER A 224 -38.06 26.28 62.71
N ALA A 225 -37.58 27.52 62.63
CA ALA A 225 -36.17 27.85 62.79
C ALA A 225 -35.58 27.34 64.12
N PHE A 226 -36.38 27.34 65.20
CA PHE A 226 -35.98 26.80 66.50
C PHE A 226 -35.78 25.26 66.47
N GLU A 227 -36.65 24.54 65.76
CA GLU A 227 -36.54 23.09 65.61
C GLU A 227 -35.32 22.71 64.77
N ILE A 228 -35.06 23.44 63.69
CA ILE A 228 -33.85 23.27 62.88
C ILE A 228 -32.59 23.56 63.71
N TRP A 229 -32.59 24.65 64.50
CA TRP A 229 -31.47 24.99 65.36
C TRP A 229 -31.15 23.87 66.36
N LYS A 230 -32.15 23.33 67.07
CA LYS A 230 -31.97 22.19 68.00
C LYS A 230 -31.34 20.97 67.34
N GLU A 231 -31.75 20.67 66.11
CA GLU A 231 -31.21 19.55 65.32
C GLU A 231 -29.76 19.81 64.93
N THR A 232 -29.45 20.98 64.38
CA THR A 232 -28.08 21.33 63.95
C THR A 232 -27.08 21.45 65.11
N THR A 233 -27.53 21.82 66.30
CA THR A 233 -26.69 21.87 67.51
C THR A 233 -26.75 20.58 68.33
N ASN A 234 -27.49 19.55 67.87
CA ASN A 234 -27.72 18.29 68.59
C ASN A 234 -28.23 18.47 70.04
N ASN A 235 -28.99 19.54 70.31
CA ASN A 235 -29.44 19.89 71.65
C ASN A 235 -30.97 19.80 71.74
N THR A 236 -31.47 18.59 71.94
CA THR A 236 -32.91 18.28 71.91
C THR A 236 -33.69 18.85 73.11
N THR A 237 -32.99 19.22 74.18
CA THR A 237 -33.57 19.77 75.41
C THR A 237 -33.52 21.30 75.48
N ALA A 238 -32.88 21.96 74.50
CA ALA A 238 -32.78 23.41 74.50
C ALA A 238 -34.16 24.07 74.42
N THR A 239 -34.28 25.22 75.07
CA THR A 239 -35.50 26.03 75.15
C THR A 239 -35.45 27.17 74.14
N ILE A 240 -36.61 27.80 73.87
CA ILE A 240 -36.67 29.01 73.02
C ILE A 240 -35.79 30.14 73.59
N THR A 241 -35.66 30.22 74.91
CA THR A 241 -34.78 31.19 75.57
C THR A 241 -33.31 30.95 75.19
N ASP A 242 -32.88 29.69 75.13
CA ASP A 242 -31.51 29.33 74.73
C ASP A 242 -31.25 29.69 73.27
N TYR A 243 -32.23 29.45 72.39
CA TYR A 243 -32.15 29.84 70.99
C TYR A 243 -32.02 31.36 70.82
N LEU A 244 -32.86 32.14 71.52
CA LEU A 244 -32.82 33.60 71.46
C LEU A 244 -31.51 34.18 72.00
N ALA A 245 -30.92 33.54 73.02
CA ALA A 245 -29.58 33.92 73.49
C ALA A 245 -28.50 33.61 72.45
N ALA A 246 -28.57 32.45 71.79
CA ALA A 246 -27.59 32.03 70.77
C ALA A 246 -27.57 32.91 69.51
N ILE A 247 -28.70 33.54 69.16
CA ILE A 247 -28.79 34.47 68.02
C ILE A 247 -28.63 35.94 68.41
N LYS A 248 -28.50 36.25 69.70
CA LYS A 248 -28.34 37.63 70.17
C LYS A 248 -26.88 38.06 69.98
N GLY A 249 -26.66 39.07 69.16
CA GLY A 249 -25.34 39.70 69.04
C GLY A 249 -24.90 40.38 70.33
N ASP A 250 -23.58 40.48 70.54
CA ASP A 250 -23.01 41.12 71.71
C ASP A 250 -23.40 42.60 71.82
N THR A 251 -23.58 43.08 73.05
CA THR A 251 -23.81 44.51 73.32
C THR A 251 -22.59 45.31 72.85
N GLY A 252 -22.80 46.29 71.97
CA GLY A 252 -21.72 47.15 71.48
C GLY A 252 -21.01 47.92 72.61
N ALA A 253 -19.73 48.24 72.41
CA ALA A 253 -18.93 48.98 73.39
C ALA A 253 -19.57 50.34 73.74
N GLN A 254 -19.56 50.70 75.03
CA GLN A 254 -20.04 51.99 75.51
C GLN A 254 -19.21 53.13 74.89
N GLY A 255 -19.88 54.16 74.36
CA GLY A 255 -19.21 55.35 73.82
C GLY A 255 -18.41 56.11 74.89
N PRO A 256 -17.41 56.93 74.49
CA PRO A 256 -16.61 57.70 75.44
C PRO A 256 -17.47 58.64 76.29
N GLN A 257 -17.15 58.73 77.58
CA GLN A 257 -17.85 59.56 78.54
C GLN A 257 -17.70 61.06 78.19
N GLY A 258 -18.81 61.81 78.20
CA GLY A 258 -18.81 63.25 77.94
C GLY A 258 -18.11 64.06 79.05
N ILE A 259 -17.51 65.20 78.68
CA ILE A 259 -16.87 66.16 79.60
C ILE A 259 -17.89 66.71 80.61
N ALA A 260 -17.50 66.79 81.88
CA ALA A 260 -18.33 67.31 82.96
C ALA A 260 -18.63 68.82 82.80
N GLY A 261 -19.88 69.23 83.05
CA GLY A 261 -20.33 70.63 82.95
C GLY A 261 -19.95 71.48 84.17
N LYS A 262 -19.76 72.80 83.95
CA LYS A 262 -19.39 73.79 84.96
C LYS A 262 -20.64 74.33 85.69
N GLY A 263 -20.62 74.38 87.03
CA GLY A 263 -21.77 74.75 87.87
C GLY A 263 -21.89 76.25 88.19
N ILE A 264 -22.88 76.62 89.01
CA ILE A 264 -23.01 77.94 89.65
C ILE A 264 -22.70 77.80 91.14
N THR A 265 -21.79 78.61 91.65
CA THR A 265 -21.28 78.54 93.03
C THR A 265 -22.08 79.42 93.98
N THR A 266 -22.48 80.62 93.56
CA THR A 266 -23.28 81.51 94.40
C THR A 266 -24.33 82.26 93.59
N THR A 267 -25.43 82.59 94.26
CA THR A 267 -26.49 83.45 93.76
C THR A 267 -26.78 84.50 94.83
N VAL A 268 -26.74 85.79 94.45
CA VAL A 268 -27.02 86.90 95.35
C VAL A 268 -28.23 87.66 94.83
N ASP A 269 -29.23 87.89 95.69
CA ASP A 269 -30.35 88.80 95.42
C ASP A 269 -29.92 90.24 95.70
N ASN A 270 -29.99 91.11 94.70
CA ASN A 270 -29.55 92.51 94.83
C ASN A 270 -30.64 93.41 95.46
N GLY A 271 -31.83 92.89 95.79
CA GLY A 271 -32.91 93.63 96.45
C GLY A 271 -33.63 94.65 95.55
N ASN A 272 -33.33 94.66 94.25
CA ASN A 272 -33.98 95.49 93.23
C ASN A 272 -34.72 94.67 92.16
N GLY A 273 -34.95 93.37 92.41
CA GLY A 273 -35.56 92.44 91.47
C GLY A 273 -34.58 91.79 90.49
N THR A 274 -33.26 91.87 90.73
CA THR A 274 -32.23 91.16 89.96
C THR A 274 -31.38 90.26 90.84
N PHE A 275 -30.89 89.16 90.26
CA PHE A 275 -29.94 88.24 90.90
C PHE A 275 -28.61 88.22 90.14
N THR A 276 -27.51 88.10 90.87
CA THR A 276 -26.16 87.89 90.32
C THR A 276 -25.75 86.43 90.55
N PHE A 277 -25.35 85.72 89.49
CA PHE A 277 -24.85 84.34 89.55
C PHE A 277 -23.33 84.30 89.32
N THR A 278 -22.60 83.58 90.18
CA THR A 278 -21.16 83.31 90.03
C THR A 278 -20.96 81.85 89.62
N TYR A 279 -20.33 81.59 88.47
CA TYR A 279 -20.09 80.23 87.95
C TYR A 279 -18.83 79.60 88.59
N THR A 280 -18.68 78.27 88.54
CA THR A 280 -17.67 77.51 89.29
C THR A 280 -16.25 77.53 88.70
N ASP A 281 -15.88 78.54 87.90
CA ASP A 281 -14.56 78.56 87.27
C ASP A 281 -14.07 79.93 86.79
N GLY A 282 -13.78 80.84 87.71
CA GLY A 282 -13.13 82.13 87.40
C GLY A 282 -14.09 83.20 86.88
#